data_AF-A0A3D0ZZ37-F1
#
_entry.id   AF-A0A3D0ZZ37-F1
#
_cell.length_a   1.000
_cell.length_b   1.000
_cell.length_c   1.000
_cell.angle_alpha   90.00
_cell.angle_beta   90.00
_cell.angle_gamma   90.00
#
_symmetry.space_group_name_H-M   'P 1'
#
loop_
_entity.id
_entity.type
_entity.pdbx_description
1 polymer ?
#
loop_
_entity_poly.entity_id
_entity_poly.type
_entity_poly.pdbx_seq_one_letter_code
_entity_poly.pdbx_strand_id
1 'polypeptide(L)'
;MMKTRYVTEMGMGTDVHGRDYTLAAERAVFDAIHHSSLHFFAPLKKTAHDMYIDLLIGIPEPDQVDLDRVAKALPYGTVNVTVKKGGLEIPADDGKDAIVIANAGIIVRLAD
;
A
#
# COMPACT_ATOMS: atom_id res chain seq x y z
N MET A 1 -18.34 11.49 -11.88
CA MET A 1 -18.17 10.28 -12.72
C MET A 1 -18.16 9.06 -11.84
N MET A 2 -18.74 7.95 -12.30
CA MET A 2 -18.65 6.67 -11.61
C MET A 2 -17.26 6.08 -11.84
N LYS A 3 -16.65 5.52 -10.79
CA LYS A 3 -15.35 4.84 -10.86
C LYS A 3 -15.59 3.35 -10.63
N THR A 4 -15.21 2.52 -11.59
CA THR A 4 -15.42 1.06 -11.54
C THR A 4 -14.16 0.38 -11.01
N ARG A 5 -14.31 -0.61 -10.12
CA ARG A 5 -13.21 -1.43 -9.60
C ARG A 5 -12.78 -2.45 -10.64
N TYR A 6 -11.48 -2.52 -10.92
CA TYR A 6 -10.91 -3.52 -11.83
C TYR A 6 -10.03 -4.53 -11.12
N VAL A 7 -9.19 -4.07 -10.19
CA VAL A 7 -8.21 -4.92 -9.50
C VAL A 7 -8.24 -4.65 -8.00
N THR A 8 -7.97 -5.69 -7.22
CA THR A 8 -7.60 -5.57 -5.81
C THR A 8 -6.35 -6.39 -5.59
N GLU A 9 -5.25 -5.72 -5.25
CA GLU A 9 -3.96 -6.33 -4.93
C GLU A 9 -3.74 -6.23 -3.42
N MET A 10 -3.07 -7.22 -2.84
CA MET A 10 -2.86 -7.31 -1.41
C MET A 10 -1.42 -7.71 -1.15
N GLY A 11 -0.81 -7.12 -0.13
CA GLY A 11 0.56 -7.40 0.22
C GLY A 11 0.84 -7.22 1.71
N MET A 12 2.01 -7.69 2.12
CA MET A 12 2.48 -7.60 3.49
C MET A 12 3.95 -7.20 3.50
N GLY A 13 4.30 -6.34 4.45
CA GLY A 13 5.65 -5.80 4.59
C GLY A 13 6.04 -5.78 6.05
N THR A 14 7.32 -6.00 6.31
CA THR A 14 7.87 -6.00 7.66
C THR A 14 8.98 -4.98 7.79
N ASP A 15 9.01 -4.25 8.89
CA ASP A 15 10.24 -3.69 9.43
C ASP A 15 10.72 -4.59 10.56
N VAL A 16 11.95 -5.08 10.47
CA VAL A 16 12.49 -6.07 11.43
C VAL A 16 13.28 -5.42 12.55
N HIS A 17 13.68 -4.16 12.40
CA HIS A 17 14.42 -3.37 13.38
C HIS A 17 14.18 -1.88 13.18
N GLY A 18 13.85 -1.17 14.26
CA GLY A 18 13.80 0.29 14.30
C GLY A 18 12.39 0.89 14.39
N ARG A 19 11.35 0.06 14.38
CA ARG A 19 9.95 0.50 14.40
C ARG A 19 9.65 1.51 13.28
N ASP A 20 10.22 1.30 12.10
CA ASP A 20 9.95 2.14 10.94
C ASP A 20 8.63 1.72 10.29
N TYR A 21 7.54 2.31 10.80
CA TYR A 21 6.19 2.11 10.29
C TYR A 21 6.05 2.49 8.81
N THR A 22 6.82 3.47 8.34
CA THR A 22 6.80 3.87 6.92
C THR A 22 7.45 2.80 6.05
N LEU A 23 8.62 2.30 6.44
CA LEU A 23 9.33 1.26 5.70
C LEU A 23 8.54 -0.04 5.63
N ALA A 24 7.89 -0.45 6.73
CA ALA A 24 6.99 -1.61 6.73
C ALA A 24 5.84 -1.41 5.73
N ALA A 25 5.24 -0.22 5.68
CA ALA A 25 4.17 0.11 4.73
C ALA A 25 4.65 0.14 3.27
N GLU A 26 5.80 0.74 2.98
CA GLU A 26 6.43 0.74 1.64
C GLU A 26 6.69 -0.68 1.16
N ARG A 27 7.20 -1.56 2.04
CA ARG A 27 7.40 -2.99 1.75
C ARG A 27 6.09 -3.71 1.47
N ALA A 28 5.01 -3.40 2.18
CA ALA A 28 3.70 -4.00 1.94
C ALA A 28 3.12 -3.59 0.58
N VAL A 29 3.33 -2.33 0.17
CA VAL A 29 2.96 -1.85 -1.17
C VAL A 29 3.80 -2.52 -2.25
N PHE A 30 5.12 -2.61 -2.03
CA PHE A 30 6.02 -3.31 -2.93
C PHE A 30 5.57 -4.75 -3.12
N ASP A 31 5.36 -5.50 -2.05
CA ASP A 31 4.86 -6.87 -2.12
C ASP A 31 3.57 -6.95 -2.95
N ALA A 32 2.58 -6.11 -2.67
CA ALA A 32 1.29 -6.15 -3.36
C ALA A 32 1.37 -6.03 -4.90
N ILE A 33 2.23 -5.14 -5.43
CA ILE A 33 2.27 -4.84 -6.87
C ILE A 33 3.27 -5.69 -7.66
N HIS A 34 4.12 -6.49 -7.00
CA HIS A 34 5.17 -7.27 -7.68
C HIS A 34 4.77 -8.71 -8.04
N HIS A 35 3.53 -9.12 -7.71
CA HIS A 35 3.00 -10.44 -8.07
C HIS A 35 2.10 -10.42 -9.30
N SER A 36 1.86 -9.25 -9.90
CA SER A 36 0.90 -9.08 -11.00
C SER A 36 1.43 -8.16 -12.11
N SER A 37 0.84 -8.29 -13.30
CA SER A 37 1.06 -7.36 -14.41
C SER A 37 -0.27 -7.01 -15.05
N LEU A 38 -0.57 -5.71 -15.20
CA LEU A 38 -1.87 -5.23 -15.65
C LEU A 38 -1.83 -4.93 -17.16
N HIS A 39 -2.44 -5.82 -17.96
CA HIS A 39 -2.46 -5.72 -19.44
C HIS A 39 -3.80 -5.25 -20.04
N PHE A 40 -4.77 -4.84 -19.22
CA PHE A 40 -6.12 -4.47 -19.69
C PHE A 40 -6.26 -3.03 -20.22
N PHE A 41 -5.20 -2.20 -20.17
CA PHE A 41 -5.28 -0.79 -20.56
C PHE A 41 -5.62 -0.58 -22.04
N ALA A 42 -4.93 -1.26 -22.95
CA ALA A 42 -5.15 -1.09 -24.39
C ALA A 42 -6.55 -1.52 -24.85
N PRO A 43 -7.10 -2.68 -24.44
CA PRO A 43 -8.49 -3.06 -24.72
C PRO A 43 -9.52 -2.03 -24.22
N LEU A 44 -9.24 -1.36 -23.09
CA LEU A 44 -10.11 -0.35 -22.51
C LEU A 44 -9.88 1.06 -23.09
N LYS A 45 -8.91 1.24 -24.00
CA LYS A 45 -8.48 2.56 -24.52
C LYS A 45 -8.08 3.55 -23.41
N LYS A 46 -7.40 3.04 -22.39
CA LYS A 46 -6.86 3.80 -21.24
C LYS A 46 -5.35 3.56 -21.12
N THR A 47 -4.74 4.18 -20.13
CA THR A 47 -3.32 4.10 -19.76
C THR A 47 -3.17 3.87 -18.25
N ALA A 48 -1.97 3.51 -17.80
CA ALA A 48 -1.67 3.39 -16.37
C ALA A 48 -1.87 4.71 -15.60
N HIS A 49 -1.79 5.86 -16.27
CA HIS A 49 -2.03 7.18 -15.65
C HIS A 49 -3.53 7.47 -15.41
N ASP A 50 -4.44 6.72 -16.04
CA ASP A 50 -5.89 6.87 -15.83
C ASP A 50 -6.38 6.16 -14.57
N MET A 51 -5.50 5.43 -13.87
CA MET A 51 -5.84 4.74 -12.64
C MET A 51 -6.14 5.71 -11.51
N TYR A 52 -7.25 5.46 -10.82
CA TYR A 52 -7.50 5.96 -9.47
C TYR A 52 -7.22 4.83 -8.49
N ILE A 53 -6.33 5.05 -7.55
CA ILE A 53 -5.86 4.03 -6.62
C ILE A 53 -6.30 4.40 -5.21
N ASP A 54 -7.09 3.53 -4.58
CA ASP A 54 -7.31 3.58 -3.14
C ASP A 54 -6.24 2.69 -2.48
N LEU A 55 -5.24 3.29 -1.84
CA LEU A 55 -4.19 2.60 -1.11
C LEU A 55 -4.55 2.53 0.37
N LEU A 56 -4.88 1.33 0.85
CA LEU A 56 -5.28 1.06 2.23
C LEU A 56 -4.12 0.39 2.96
N ILE A 57 -3.65 0.97 4.07
CA ILE A 57 -2.62 0.39 4.92
C ILE A 57 -3.19 0.08 6.30
N GLY A 58 -2.98 -1.14 6.77
CA GLY A 58 -3.23 -1.56 8.16
C GLY A 58 -1.90 -1.72 8.90
N ILE A 59 -1.69 -0.95 9.97
CA ILE A 59 -0.42 -0.91 10.71
C ILE A 59 -0.62 -0.50 12.18
N PRO A 60 0.26 -0.89 13.13
CA PRO A 60 0.03 -0.64 14.57
C PRO A 60 -0.09 0.84 14.96
N GLU A 61 0.79 1.69 14.42
CA GLU A 61 0.84 3.14 14.70
C GLU A 61 0.65 3.96 13.40
N PRO A 62 -0.60 4.18 12.96
CA PRO A 62 -0.92 4.86 11.69
C PRO A 62 -0.35 6.27 11.58
N ASP A 63 -0.33 7.00 12.70
CA ASP A 63 0.09 8.40 12.76
C ASP A 63 1.61 8.58 12.57
N GLN A 64 2.37 7.49 12.59
CA GLN A 64 3.82 7.48 12.36
C GLN A 64 4.20 7.11 10.92
N VAL A 65 3.23 6.95 10.02
CA VAL A 65 3.46 6.65 8.61
C VAL A 65 3.57 7.92 7.79
N ASP A 66 4.66 8.07 7.04
CA ASP A 66 4.79 9.10 6.00
C ASP A 66 3.96 8.71 4.77
N LEU A 67 2.80 9.38 4.64
CA LEU A 67 1.84 9.13 3.57
C LEU A 67 2.40 9.43 2.18
N ASP A 68 3.23 10.47 2.05
CA ASP A 68 3.80 10.89 0.77
C ASP A 68 4.83 9.88 0.28
N ARG A 69 5.65 9.35 1.19
CA ARG A 69 6.60 8.26 0.90
C ARG A 69 5.87 7.00 0.44
N VAL A 70 4.85 6.59 1.19
CA VAL A 70 4.05 5.40 0.86
C VAL A 70 3.31 5.58 -0.48
N ALA A 71 2.77 6.76 -0.77
CA ALA A 71 2.14 7.04 -2.07
C ALA A 71 3.14 6.93 -3.24
N LYS A 72 4.37 7.41 -3.06
CA LYS A 72 5.44 7.38 -4.09
C LYS A 72 5.95 5.96 -4.40
N ALA A 73 5.63 4.96 -3.58
CA ALA A 73 5.95 3.56 -3.88
C ALA A 73 5.13 3.04 -5.09
N LEU A 74 4.02 3.70 -5.44
CA LEU A 74 3.25 3.39 -6.64
C LEU A 74 3.75 4.22 -7.84
N PRO A 75 4.11 3.59 -8.96
CA PRO A 75 4.73 4.30 -10.09
C PRO A 75 3.76 5.15 -10.92
N TYR A 76 2.45 4.87 -10.86
CA TYR A 76 1.44 5.50 -11.72
C TYR A 76 0.12 5.73 -10.97
N GLY A 77 -0.75 6.53 -11.59
CA GLY A 77 -2.12 6.77 -11.12
C GLY A 77 -2.25 7.91 -10.11
N THR A 78 -3.51 8.26 -9.82
CA THR A 78 -3.88 9.18 -8.74
C THR A 78 -4.13 8.38 -7.47
N VAL A 79 -3.24 8.50 -6.49
CA VAL A 79 -3.26 7.70 -5.27
C VAL A 79 -3.97 8.47 -4.14
N ASN A 80 -4.94 7.81 -3.51
CA ASN A 80 -5.55 8.22 -2.26
C ASN A 80 -5.13 7.24 -1.16
N VAL A 81 -4.31 7.70 -0.21
CA VAL A 81 -3.79 6.86 0.88
C VAL A 81 -4.70 6.94 2.09
N THR A 82 -5.03 5.80 2.68
CA THR A 82 -5.71 5.69 3.96
C THR A 82 -4.96 4.71 4.84
N VAL A 83 -4.46 5.19 5.98
CA VAL A 83 -3.78 4.37 6.97
C VAL A 83 -4.69 4.22 8.18
N LYS A 84 -4.80 3.00 8.69
CA LYS A 84 -5.61 2.71 9.88
C LYS A 84 -4.90 1.72 10.79
N LYS A 85 -5.33 1.70 12.05
CA LYS A 85 -4.80 0.76 13.04
C LYS A 85 -5.08 -0.69 12.59
N GLY A 86 -4.04 -1.51 12.62
CA GLY A 86 -4.06 -2.90 12.15
C GLY A 86 -2.68 -3.54 12.26
N GLY A 87 -2.36 -4.49 11.37
CA GLY A 87 -1.03 -5.11 11.31
C GLY A 87 -0.67 -5.87 12.59
N LEU A 88 0.63 -5.95 12.89
CA LEU A 88 1.17 -6.55 14.11
C LEU A 88 2.44 -5.83 14.54
N GLU A 89 2.65 -5.68 15.84
CA GLU A 89 3.93 -5.26 16.43
C GLU A 89 4.39 -6.33 17.43
N ILE A 90 5.61 -6.82 17.25
CA ILE A 90 6.22 -7.82 18.12
C ILE A 90 7.37 -7.13 18.87
N PRO A 91 7.20 -6.78 20.16
CA PRO A 91 8.24 -6.10 20.91
C PRO A 91 9.44 -7.03 21.16
N ALA A 92 10.64 -6.44 21.15
CA ALA A 92 11.82 -7.12 21.66
C ALA A 92 11.75 -7.31 23.18
N ASP A 93 12.48 -8.29 23.71
CA ASP A 93 12.49 -8.61 25.16
C ASP A 93 12.89 -7.41 26.04
N ASP A 94 13.75 -6.52 25.53
CA ASP A 94 14.19 -5.32 26.25
C ASP A 94 13.29 -4.08 26.02
N GLY A 95 12.26 -4.22 25.18
CA GLY A 95 11.28 -3.18 24.85
C GLY A 95 11.81 -2.00 24.04
N LYS A 96 13.08 -2.01 23.61
CA LYS A 96 13.70 -0.89 22.87
C LYS A 96 13.51 -0.96 21.37
N ASP A 97 13.11 -2.12 20.86
CA ASP A 97 12.87 -2.38 19.44
C ASP A 97 11.54 -3.12 19.25
N ALA A 98 11.07 -3.23 18.02
CA ALA A 98 10.00 -4.15 17.66
C ALA A 98 10.05 -4.51 16.17
N ILE A 99 9.56 -5.71 15.84
CA ILE A 99 9.23 -6.07 14.47
C ILE A 99 7.83 -5.51 14.18
N VAL A 100 7.72 -4.67 13.17
CA VAL A 100 6.46 -4.08 12.71
C VAL A 100 6.02 -4.80 11.44
N ILE A 101 4.78 -5.26 11.39
CA ILE A 101 4.16 -5.89 10.22
C ILE A 101 3.01 -5.00 9.75
N ALA A 102 3.07 -4.60 8.48
CA ALA A 102 2.06 -3.82 7.80
C ALA A 102 1.35 -4.68 6.73
N ASN A 103 0.07 -4.42 6.52
CA ASN A 103 -0.69 -4.99 5.41
C ASN A 103 -1.12 -3.88 4.45
N ALA A 104 -1.05 -4.13 3.14
CA ALA A 104 -1.53 -3.25 2.10
C ALA A 104 -2.70 -3.88 1.36
N GLY A 105 -3.72 -3.07 1.05
CA GLY A 105 -4.77 -3.36 0.09
C GLY A 105 -4.82 -2.24 -0.94
N ILE A 106 -4.63 -2.58 -2.20
CA ILE A 106 -4.52 -1.61 -3.31
C ILE A 106 -5.70 -1.85 -4.25
N ILE A 107 -6.60 -0.88 -4.33
CA ILE A 107 -7.78 -1.00 -5.17
C ILE A 107 -7.65 -0.07 -6.37
N VAL A 108 -7.54 -0.66 -7.56
CA VAL A 108 -7.45 0.07 -8.83
C VAL A 108 -8.84 0.29 -9.41
N ARG A 109 -9.13 1.55 -9.76
CA ARG A 109 -10.34 1.97 -10.45
C ARG A 109 -10.03 2.75 -11.71
N LEU A 110 -10.91 2.64 -12.69
CA LEU A 110 -10.94 3.50 -13.87
C LEU A 110 -12.29 4.23 -13.90
N ALA A 111 -12.26 5.47 -14.39
CA ALA A 111 -13.49 6.18 -14.76
C ALA A 111 -13.87 5.80 -16.19
N ASP A 112 -15.17 5.68 -16.44
CA ASP A 112 -15.72 5.44 -17.78
C ASP A 112 -15.30 6.53 -18.76
#